data_AF-A0A4U9UJM6-F1
#
_entry.id   AF-A0A4U9UJM6-F1
#
_cell.length_a   1.000
_cell.length_b   1.000
_cell.length_c   1.000
_cell.angle_alpha   90.00
_cell.angle_beta   90.00
_cell.angle_gamma   90.00
#
_symmetry.space_group_name_H-M   'P 1'
#
loop_
_entity.id
_entity.type
_entity.pdbx_description
1 polymer ?
#
loop_
_entity_poly.entity_id
_entity_poly.type
_entity_poly.pdbx_seq_one_letter_code
_entity_poly.pdbx_strand_id
1 'polypeptide(L)'
;MVLHSALFRETDNESQLASVLAHEISHVTQRHLARAMEDQQRNAPLTWVGALGSILLAMGQPNHGPWAALSGTLAGTQQGIISFTQANEQEADRIGIQVLQRAGFDPEAMPDFLQRLADQSRYASKPPEMLLTHPLPDSRLSDARNRANQMPRQLVQSSQDYLLARVRTLGMYSSEGYGLSEDLLDTYSKGNIREQIAAKYGRAILFYEAKKYDEARNLIQPLLAKDPKNVWMLDLLTDIDLGQNKAAQAIARLEAVNAAQSNNPGVAAQPGERLR
;
A
#
# COMPACT_ATOMS: atom_id res chain seq x y z
N MET A 1 -10.06 -2.47 -6.68
CA MET A 1 -9.16 -2.13 -5.57
C MET A 1 -8.47 -0.82 -5.92
N VAL A 2 -8.61 0.20 -5.08
CA VAL A 2 -7.91 1.48 -5.21
C VAL A 2 -7.11 1.66 -3.93
N LEU A 3 -5.81 1.92 -4.06
CA LEU A 3 -4.92 2.12 -2.92
C LEU A 3 -4.40 3.54 -2.95
N HIS A 4 -4.53 4.23 -1.83
CA HIS A 4 -4.01 5.58 -1.68
C HIS A 4 -2.53 5.53 -1.30
N SER A 5 -1.71 6.42 -1.86
CA SER A 5 -0.29 6.57 -1.48
C SER A 5 -0.10 6.84 0.02
N ALA A 6 -1.12 7.44 0.65
CA ALA A 6 -1.23 7.61 2.10
C ALA A 6 -1.04 6.31 2.90
N LEU A 7 -1.31 5.13 2.32
CA LEU A 7 -1.14 3.85 3.00
C LEU A 7 0.32 3.56 3.41
N PHE A 8 1.30 4.04 2.64
CA PHE A 8 2.72 3.92 3.01
C PHE A 8 3.11 4.82 4.20
N ARG A 9 2.33 5.87 4.47
CA ARG A 9 2.47 6.70 5.68
C ARG A 9 1.89 6.00 6.91
N GLU A 10 0.76 5.31 6.73
CA GLU A 10 0.05 4.68 7.84
C GLU A 10 0.59 3.31 8.23
N THR A 11 1.41 2.68 7.39
CA THR A 11 2.01 1.37 7.67
C THR A 11 3.46 1.52 8.13
N ASP A 12 3.83 0.81 9.20
CA ASP A 12 5.19 0.77 9.72
C ASP A 12 5.99 -0.43 9.20
N ASN A 13 5.30 -1.51 8.81
CA ASN A 13 5.92 -2.71 8.26
C ASN A 13 5.11 -3.31 7.11
N GLU A 14 5.74 -4.21 6.37
CA GLU A 14 5.16 -4.84 5.19
C GLU A 14 3.92 -5.69 5.52
N SER A 15 3.88 -6.34 6.68
CA SER A 15 2.72 -7.13 7.12
C SER A 15 1.49 -6.25 7.36
N GLN A 16 1.65 -5.01 7.83
CA GLN A 16 0.54 -4.05 7.97
C GLN A 16 0.00 -3.63 6.60
N LEU A 17 0.88 -3.34 5.63
CA LEU A 17 0.47 -3.08 4.26
C LEU A 17 -0.27 -4.29 3.67
N ALA A 18 0.30 -5.49 3.83
CA ALA A 18 -0.31 -6.73 3.39
C ALA A 18 -1.66 -6.99 4.06
N SER A 19 -1.87 -6.60 5.33
CA SER A 19 -3.16 -6.75 6.01
C SER A 19 -4.26 -5.93 5.35
N VAL A 20 -3.96 -4.71 4.91
CA VAL A 20 -4.91 -3.87 4.17
C VAL A 20 -5.19 -4.47 2.80
N LEU A 21 -4.16 -4.96 2.10
CA LEU A 21 -4.37 -5.65 0.82
C LEU A 21 -5.22 -6.92 0.98
N ALA A 22 -4.96 -7.71 2.01
CA ALA A 22 -5.72 -8.92 2.29
C ALA A 22 -7.19 -8.61 2.64
N HIS A 23 -7.44 -7.51 3.35
CA HIS A 23 -8.78 -6.98 3.61
C HIS A 23 -9.51 -6.60 2.33
N GLU A 24 -8.88 -5.83 1.44
CA GLU A 24 -9.45 -5.45 0.15
C GLU A 24 -9.71 -6.64 -0.77
N ILE A 25 -8.79 -7.62 -0.80
CA ILE A 25 -8.98 -8.88 -1.52
C ILE A 25 -10.18 -9.64 -0.95
N SER A 26 -10.37 -9.61 0.37
CA SER A 26 -11.52 -10.24 1.02
C SER A 26 -12.84 -9.57 0.62
N HIS A 27 -12.88 -8.23 0.53
CA HIS A 27 -14.05 -7.52 -0.02
C HIS A 27 -14.43 -7.98 -1.43
N VAL A 28 -13.42 -8.17 -2.30
CA VAL A 28 -13.63 -8.58 -3.70
C VAL A 28 -14.08 -10.03 -3.79
N THR A 29 -13.37 -10.94 -3.10
CA THR A 29 -13.64 -12.38 -3.14
C THR A 29 -15.00 -12.74 -2.54
N GLN A 30 -15.41 -12.03 -1.48
CA GLN A 30 -16.75 -12.16 -0.89
C GLN A 30 -17.84 -11.37 -1.62
N ARG A 31 -17.49 -10.68 -2.71
CA ARG A 31 -18.43 -9.94 -3.58
C ARG A 31 -19.26 -8.92 -2.80
N HIS A 32 -18.70 -8.28 -1.78
CA HIS A 32 -19.42 -7.37 -0.88
C HIS A 32 -20.19 -6.28 -1.64
N LEU A 33 -19.56 -5.67 -2.65
CA LEU A 33 -20.22 -4.67 -3.50
C LEU A 33 -21.38 -5.25 -4.31
N ALA A 34 -21.21 -6.42 -4.92
CA ALA A 34 -22.27 -7.04 -5.71
C ALA A 34 -23.46 -7.44 -4.83
N ARG A 35 -23.22 -8.01 -3.63
CA ARG A 35 -24.28 -8.33 -2.66
C ARG A 35 -25.03 -7.07 -2.21
N ALA A 36 -24.30 -5.98 -1.92
CA ALA A 36 -24.90 -4.69 -1.59
C ALA A 36 -25.83 -4.18 -2.70
N MET A 37 -25.39 -4.29 -3.96
CA MET A 37 -26.16 -3.87 -5.12
C MET A 37 -27.40 -4.74 -5.32
N GLU A 38 -27.27 -6.06 -5.21
CA GLU A 38 -28.39 -7.00 -5.33
C GLU A 38 -29.45 -6.75 -4.26
N ASP A 39 -29.05 -6.54 -3.00
CA ASP A 39 -29.96 -6.24 -1.90
C ASP A 39 -30.65 -4.89 -2.08
N GLN A 40 -29.92 -3.86 -2.51
CA GLN A 40 -30.51 -2.55 -2.76
C GLN A 40 -31.41 -2.56 -4.01
N GLN A 41 -31.11 -3.34 -5.04
CA GLN A 41 -31.99 -3.53 -6.20
C GLN A 41 -33.30 -4.23 -5.79
N ARG A 42 -33.23 -5.22 -4.90
CA ARG A 42 -34.42 -5.91 -4.37
C ARG A 42 -35.28 -4.98 -3.50
N ASN A 43 -34.64 -4.13 -2.70
CA ASN A 43 -35.34 -3.31 -1.70
C ASN A 43 -35.76 -1.92 -2.22
N ALA A 44 -35.13 -1.39 -3.27
CA ALA A 44 -35.41 -0.07 -3.84
C ALA A 44 -35.12 0.02 -5.36
N PRO A 45 -35.84 -0.75 -6.21
CA PRO A 45 -35.53 -0.87 -7.64
C PRO A 45 -35.68 0.43 -8.45
N LEU A 46 -36.55 1.36 -8.02
CA LEU A 46 -36.83 2.61 -8.75
C LEU A 46 -35.75 3.71 -8.57
N THR A 47 -34.83 3.58 -7.63
CA THR A 47 -33.88 4.65 -7.24
C THR A 47 -32.46 4.43 -7.77
N TRP A 48 -32.16 3.26 -8.36
CA TRP A 48 -30.78 2.78 -8.57
C TRP A 48 -30.08 3.31 -9.82
N VAL A 49 -30.77 3.36 -10.98
CA VAL A 49 -30.09 3.53 -12.29
C VAL A 49 -29.29 4.84 -12.43
N GLY A 50 -29.66 5.91 -11.71
CA GLY A 50 -28.94 7.19 -11.72
C GLY A 50 -27.82 7.36 -10.69
N ALA A 51 -27.83 6.58 -9.60
CA ALA A 51 -26.91 6.74 -8.47
C ALA A 51 -25.55 6.02 -8.68
N LEU A 52 -25.50 4.99 -9.53
CA LEU A 52 -24.28 4.19 -9.74
C LEU A 52 -23.13 5.00 -10.36
N GLY A 53 -23.47 5.86 -11.34
CA GLY A 53 -22.47 6.68 -12.03
C GLY A 53 -21.86 7.75 -11.12
N SER A 54 -22.64 8.35 -10.23
CA SER A 54 -22.16 9.40 -9.33
C SER A 54 -21.31 8.85 -8.17
N ILE A 55 -21.63 7.66 -7.64
CA ILE A 55 -20.86 7.02 -6.55
C ILE A 55 -19.47 6.59 -7.04
N LEU A 56 -19.37 5.96 -8.22
CA LEU A 56 -18.08 5.53 -8.77
C LEU A 56 -17.17 6.72 -9.11
N LEU A 57 -17.73 7.83 -9.57
CA LEU A 57 -16.99 9.07 -9.81
C LEU A 57 -16.54 9.74 -8.50
N ALA A 58 -17.35 9.65 -7.44
CA ALA A 58 -17.00 10.21 -6.12
C ALA A 58 -15.87 9.43 -5.42
N MET A 59 -15.82 8.10 -5.56
CA MET A 59 -14.76 7.26 -4.96
C MET A 59 -13.34 7.56 -5.48
N GLY A 60 -13.22 8.20 -6.65
CA GLY A 60 -11.94 8.65 -7.20
C GLY A 60 -11.52 10.05 -6.74
N GLN A 61 -12.35 10.76 -5.97
CA GLN A 61 -12.06 12.12 -5.52
C GLN A 61 -11.70 12.16 -4.03
N PRO A 62 -10.58 12.79 -3.65
CA PRO A 62 -10.06 12.75 -2.27
C PRO A 62 -10.95 13.43 -1.22
N ASN A 63 -11.91 14.26 -1.63
CA ASN A 63 -12.74 15.05 -0.71
C ASN A 63 -14.19 14.55 -0.55
N HIS A 64 -14.61 13.55 -1.31
CA HIS A 64 -16.00 13.12 -1.35
C HIS A 64 -16.10 11.61 -1.21
N GLY A 65 -16.28 11.14 0.02
CA GLY A 65 -16.60 9.74 0.25
C GLY A 65 -17.88 9.35 -0.52
N PRO A 66 -18.04 8.08 -0.93
CA PRO A 66 -19.20 7.59 -1.69
C PRO A 66 -20.56 7.91 -1.04
N TRP A 67 -20.56 8.22 0.25
CA TRP A 67 -21.72 8.52 1.08
C TRP A 67 -22.16 9.98 1.07
N ALA A 68 -21.33 10.93 0.65
CA ALA A 68 -21.69 12.36 0.61
C ALA A 68 -22.79 12.65 -0.42
N ALA A 69 -22.88 11.84 -1.49
CA ALA A 69 -23.94 11.93 -2.49
C ALA A 69 -25.29 11.36 -2.02
N LEU A 70 -25.33 10.67 -0.88
CA LEU A 70 -26.51 9.92 -0.39
C LEU A 70 -27.20 10.56 0.82
N SER A 71 -26.70 11.69 1.33
CA SER A 71 -27.15 12.28 2.61
C SER A 71 -28.51 13.00 2.56
N GLY A 72 -29.15 13.14 1.39
CA GLY A 72 -30.34 13.99 1.24
C GLY A 72 -31.70 13.34 1.50
N THR A 73 -31.86 12.01 1.39
CA THR A 73 -33.21 11.43 1.16
C THR A 73 -33.57 10.17 1.98
N LEU A 74 -32.71 9.66 2.87
CA LEU A 74 -32.79 8.25 3.25
C LEU A 74 -32.48 7.94 4.74
N ALA A 75 -33.17 8.62 5.67
CA ALA A 75 -32.95 8.42 7.12
C ALA A 75 -33.28 6.99 7.62
N GLY A 76 -34.22 6.27 6.99
CA GLY A 76 -34.61 4.90 7.37
C GLY A 76 -33.72 3.79 6.82
N THR A 77 -33.01 4.02 5.72
CA THR A 77 -32.09 3.03 5.13
C THR A 77 -30.66 3.17 5.64
N GLN A 78 -30.35 4.26 6.35
CA GLN A 78 -29.01 4.55 6.86
C GLN A 78 -28.53 3.49 7.86
N GLN A 79 -29.38 3.06 8.80
CA GLN A 79 -29.02 2.06 9.81
C GLN A 79 -28.79 0.66 9.22
N GLY A 80 -29.60 0.28 8.21
CA GLY A 80 -29.44 -0.98 7.49
C GLY A 80 -28.15 -1.03 6.68
N ILE A 81 -27.80 0.08 6.03
CA ILE A 81 -26.52 0.25 5.32
C ILE A 81 -25.35 0.16 6.30
N ILE A 82 -25.41 0.85 7.46
CA ILE A 82 -24.33 0.82 8.48
C ILE A 82 -24.14 -0.58 9.09
N SER A 83 -25.23 -1.30 9.34
CA SER A 83 -25.15 -2.66 9.92
C SER A 83 -24.62 -3.67 8.90
N PHE A 84 -25.03 -3.54 7.63
CA PHE A 84 -24.53 -4.35 6.52
C PHE A 84 -23.05 -4.09 6.25
N THR A 85 -22.60 -2.83 6.31
CA THR A 85 -21.18 -2.49 6.19
C THR A 85 -20.38 -3.07 7.36
N GLN A 86 -20.86 -3.02 8.61
CA GLN A 86 -20.15 -3.60 9.74
C GLN A 86 -19.98 -5.13 9.63
N ALA A 87 -21.01 -5.85 9.19
CA ALA A 87 -20.91 -7.30 8.97
C ALA A 87 -19.91 -7.65 7.86
N ASN A 88 -19.91 -6.87 6.77
CA ASN A 88 -18.93 -7.01 5.69
C ASN A 88 -17.50 -6.72 6.15
N GLU A 89 -17.28 -5.69 6.98
CA GLU A 89 -15.95 -5.41 7.53
C GLU A 89 -15.45 -6.56 8.41
N GLN A 90 -16.30 -7.12 9.28
CA GLN A 90 -15.95 -8.28 10.09
C GLN A 90 -15.65 -9.51 9.23
N GLU A 91 -16.45 -9.77 8.19
CA GLU A 91 -16.18 -10.89 7.27
C GLU A 91 -14.85 -10.69 6.52
N ALA A 92 -14.56 -9.46 6.08
CA ALA A 92 -13.33 -9.12 5.39
C ALA A 92 -12.09 -9.23 6.31
N ASP A 93 -12.15 -8.78 7.56
CA ASP A 93 -11.06 -8.97 8.54
C ASP A 93 -10.78 -10.46 8.78
N ARG A 94 -11.86 -11.24 8.94
CA ARG A 94 -11.79 -12.68 9.24
C ARG A 94 -11.14 -13.50 8.17
N ILE A 95 -11.43 -13.18 6.92
CA ILE A 95 -10.84 -13.86 5.76
C ILE A 95 -9.46 -13.27 5.49
N GLY A 96 -9.33 -11.94 5.59
CA GLY A 96 -8.11 -11.20 5.38
C GLY A 96 -6.98 -11.68 6.28
N ILE A 97 -7.23 -11.88 7.57
CA ILE A 97 -6.20 -12.35 8.51
C ILE A 97 -5.73 -13.78 8.19
N GLN A 98 -6.62 -14.63 7.67
CA GLN A 98 -6.24 -15.98 7.20
C GLN A 98 -5.42 -15.90 5.91
N VAL A 99 -5.78 -15.02 4.99
CA VAL A 99 -5.03 -14.77 3.75
C VAL A 99 -3.64 -14.24 4.09
N LEU A 100 -3.56 -13.28 5.01
CA LEU A 100 -2.32 -12.69 5.50
C LEU A 100 -1.37 -13.76 6.07
N GLN A 101 -1.90 -14.61 6.95
CA GLN A 101 -1.16 -15.72 7.55
C GLN A 101 -0.67 -16.72 6.48
N ARG A 102 -1.53 -17.11 5.53
CA ARG A 102 -1.19 -18.05 4.45
C ARG A 102 -0.15 -17.48 3.49
N ALA A 103 -0.12 -16.16 3.33
CA ALA A 103 0.89 -15.46 2.55
C ALA A 103 2.24 -15.31 3.28
N GLY A 104 2.34 -15.77 4.54
CA GLY A 104 3.57 -15.74 5.32
C GLY A 104 3.85 -14.39 5.98
N PHE A 105 2.83 -13.56 6.18
CA PHE A 105 2.90 -12.31 6.92
C PHE A 105 2.41 -12.47 8.37
N ASP A 106 2.80 -11.53 9.23
CA ASP A 106 2.41 -11.54 10.65
C ASP A 106 0.91 -11.27 10.83
N PRO A 107 0.13 -12.22 11.38
CA PRO A 107 -1.29 -12.00 11.67
C PRO A 107 -1.56 -10.86 12.65
N GLU A 108 -0.62 -10.57 13.56
CA GLU A 108 -0.73 -9.47 14.52
C GLU A 108 -0.66 -8.08 13.85
N ALA A 109 -0.13 -8.01 12.63
CA ALA A 109 -0.04 -6.75 11.91
C ALA A 109 -1.42 -6.15 11.58
N MET A 110 -2.46 -6.98 11.43
CA MET A 110 -3.83 -6.50 11.19
C MET A 110 -4.38 -5.74 12.41
N PRO A 111 -4.49 -6.32 13.63
CA PRO A 111 -4.96 -5.57 14.79
C PRO A 111 -4.04 -4.41 15.16
N ASP A 112 -2.73 -4.51 14.95
CA ASP A 112 -1.79 -3.40 15.19
C ASP A 112 -2.08 -2.21 14.26
N PHE A 113 -2.33 -2.47 12.97
CA PHE A 113 -2.71 -1.43 12.01
C PHE A 113 -4.06 -0.79 12.37
N LEU A 114 -5.05 -1.61 12.73
CA LEU A 114 -6.35 -1.08 13.17
C LEU A 114 -6.23 -0.24 14.44
N GLN A 115 -5.45 -0.69 15.43
CA GLN A 115 -5.19 0.08 16.65
C GLN A 115 -4.55 1.43 16.32
N ARG A 116 -3.57 1.45 15.40
CA ARG A 116 -2.95 2.69 14.94
C ARG A 116 -3.96 3.66 14.33
N LEU A 117 -4.86 3.19 13.46
CA LEU A 117 -5.92 4.03 12.90
C LEU A 117 -6.87 4.56 13.98
N ALA A 118 -7.22 3.72 14.96
CA ALA A 118 -8.06 4.12 16.09
C ALA A 118 -7.39 5.21 16.93
N ASP A 119 -6.10 5.09 17.22
CA ASP A 119 -5.33 6.08 17.98
C ASP A 119 -5.23 7.40 17.22
N GLN A 120 -4.94 7.37 15.93
CA GLN A 120 -4.93 8.57 15.09
C GLN A 120 -6.30 9.27 15.07
N SER A 121 -7.39 8.50 14.97
CA SER A 121 -8.74 9.05 14.98
C SER A 121 -9.12 9.71 16.31
N ARG A 122 -8.50 9.33 17.44
CA ARG A 122 -8.77 9.92 18.76
C ARG A 122 -8.17 11.32 18.92
N TYR A 123 -7.04 11.58 18.25
CA TYR A 123 -6.27 12.82 18.42
C TYR A 123 -6.37 13.77 17.21
N ALA A 124 -7.07 13.37 16.14
CA ALA A 124 -7.21 14.16 14.92
C ALA A 124 -8.60 14.80 14.79
N SER A 125 -8.64 16.06 14.32
CA SER A 125 -9.90 16.77 14.00
C SER A 125 -10.66 16.14 12.83
N LYS A 126 -9.97 15.41 11.96
CA LYS A 126 -10.52 14.64 10.83
C LYS A 126 -10.04 13.19 10.96
N PRO A 127 -10.94 12.18 10.97
CA PRO A 127 -10.51 10.79 11.01
C PRO A 127 -9.73 10.41 9.74
N PRO A 128 -8.83 9.41 9.80
CA PRO A 128 -8.18 8.86 8.61
C PRO A 128 -9.21 8.51 7.53
N GLU A 129 -8.91 8.81 6.26
CA GLU A 129 -9.84 8.61 5.15
C GLU A 129 -10.30 7.16 4.99
N MET A 130 -9.43 6.20 5.33
CA MET A 130 -9.78 4.78 5.36
C MET A 130 -10.96 4.48 6.29
N LEU A 131 -11.10 5.21 7.41
CA LEU A 131 -12.22 5.00 8.35
C LEU A 131 -13.55 5.55 7.82
N LEU A 132 -13.52 6.39 6.77
CA LEU A 132 -14.73 6.87 6.12
C LEU A 132 -15.40 5.80 5.26
N THR A 133 -14.61 4.88 4.68
CA THR A 133 -15.12 3.75 3.90
C THR A 133 -15.13 2.44 4.68
N HIS A 134 -14.24 2.28 5.66
CA HIS A 134 -14.11 1.10 6.52
C HIS A 134 -14.26 1.50 8.00
N PRO A 135 -15.49 1.63 8.52
CA PRO A 135 -15.70 1.99 9.91
C PRO A 135 -15.00 1.02 10.87
N LEU A 136 -14.45 1.57 11.96
CA LEU A 136 -13.70 0.82 12.96
C LEU A 136 -14.33 0.99 14.36
N PRO A 137 -15.45 0.30 14.65
CA PRO A 137 -15.98 0.22 16.00
C PRO A 137 -15.03 -0.61 16.90
N ASP A 138 -15.02 -0.35 18.20
CA ASP A 138 -14.16 -1.08 19.17
C ASP A 138 -14.32 -2.61 19.12
N SER A 139 -15.52 -3.07 18.76
CA SER A 139 -15.82 -4.50 18.58
C SER A 139 -15.04 -5.15 17.45
N ARG A 140 -14.75 -4.40 16.37
CA ARG A 140 -13.99 -4.88 15.21
C ARG A 140 -12.52 -5.07 15.57
N LEU A 141 -11.92 -4.09 16.23
CA LEU A 141 -10.55 -4.21 16.75
C LEU A 141 -10.41 -5.36 17.76
N SER A 142 -11.41 -5.55 18.62
CA SER A 142 -11.43 -6.67 19.57
C SER A 142 -11.54 -8.03 18.87
N ASP A 143 -12.36 -8.18 17.83
CA ASP A 143 -12.44 -9.42 17.02
C ASP A 143 -11.11 -9.70 16.30
N ALA A 144 -10.49 -8.68 15.68
CA ALA A 144 -9.20 -8.81 15.01
C ALA A 144 -8.10 -9.30 15.98
N ARG A 145 -8.02 -8.72 17.18
CA ARG A 145 -7.09 -9.16 18.24
C ARG A 145 -7.34 -10.59 18.67
N ASN A 146 -8.60 -10.94 18.95
CA ASN A 146 -8.96 -12.29 19.37
C ASN A 146 -8.55 -13.34 18.34
N ARG A 147 -8.61 -13.00 17.05
CA ARG A 147 -8.23 -13.90 15.94
C ARG A 147 -6.73 -14.01 15.77
N ALA A 148 -6.01 -12.89 15.80
CA ALA A 148 -4.56 -12.90 15.72
C ALA A 148 -3.95 -13.75 16.84
N ASN A 149 -4.44 -13.59 18.07
CA ASN A 149 -4.02 -14.37 19.25
C ASN A 149 -4.27 -15.89 19.13
N GLN A 150 -5.18 -16.33 18.26
CA GLN A 150 -5.45 -17.75 18.01
C GLN A 150 -4.52 -18.33 16.93
N MET A 151 -3.73 -17.49 16.26
CA MET A 151 -2.81 -17.89 15.21
C MET A 151 -1.37 -17.96 15.76
N PRO A 152 -0.52 -18.85 15.21
CA PRO A 152 0.90 -18.82 15.51
C PRO A 152 1.50 -17.48 15.10
N ARG A 153 2.20 -16.84 16.04
CA ARG A 153 2.92 -15.60 15.79
C ARG A 153 4.00 -15.81 14.73
N GLN A 154 4.06 -14.93 13.74
CA GLN A 154 5.09 -14.95 12.71
C GLN A 154 5.95 -13.68 12.81
N LEU A 155 7.22 -13.83 13.19
CA LEU A 155 8.16 -12.71 13.19
C LEU A 155 8.70 -12.49 11.78
N VAL A 156 8.05 -11.60 11.03
CA VAL A 156 8.38 -11.31 9.62
C VAL A 156 9.09 -9.96 9.52
N GLN A 157 10.31 -9.97 8.99
CA GLN A 157 11.01 -8.73 8.65
C GLN A 157 10.54 -8.22 7.30
N SER A 158 10.17 -6.94 7.23
CA SER A 158 9.82 -6.28 5.97
C SER A 158 10.89 -6.48 4.90
N SER A 159 10.44 -6.71 3.67
CA SER A 159 11.29 -6.79 2.49
C SER A 159 12.04 -5.47 2.25
N GLN A 160 13.16 -5.55 1.54
CA GLN A 160 13.86 -4.36 1.06
C GLN A 160 12.94 -3.54 0.15
N ASP A 161 12.18 -4.21 -0.71
CA ASP A 161 11.28 -3.57 -1.68
C ASP A 161 10.18 -2.76 -0.99
N TYR A 162 9.57 -3.27 0.08
CA TYR A 162 8.63 -2.49 0.88
C TYR A 162 9.26 -1.20 1.42
N LEU A 163 10.47 -1.30 1.98
CA LEU A 163 11.15 -0.14 2.56
C LEU A 163 11.52 0.89 1.48
N LEU A 164 12.00 0.44 0.32
CA LEU A 164 12.33 1.30 -0.83
C LEU A 164 11.08 1.95 -1.43
N ALA A 165 10.01 1.18 -1.60
CA ALA A 165 8.71 1.68 -2.04
C ALA A 165 8.17 2.74 -1.08
N ARG A 166 8.22 2.48 0.24
CA ARG A 166 7.76 3.42 1.26
C ARG A 166 8.50 4.75 1.18
N VAL A 167 9.83 4.74 1.19
CA VAL A 167 10.60 6.00 1.14
C VAL A 167 10.47 6.70 -0.21
N ARG A 168 10.32 5.96 -1.33
CA ARG A 168 10.05 6.57 -2.64
C ARG A 168 8.70 7.24 -2.69
N THR A 169 7.66 6.57 -2.22
CA THR A 169 6.30 7.12 -2.18
C THR A 169 6.24 8.38 -1.32
N LEU A 170 6.84 8.34 -0.14
CA LEU A 170 6.90 9.49 0.76
C LEU A 170 7.82 10.60 0.23
N GLY A 171 8.86 10.28 -0.54
CA GLY A 171 9.83 11.27 -1.03
C GLY A 171 9.41 11.98 -2.32
N MET A 172 8.75 11.28 -3.25
CA MET A 172 8.43 11.79 -4.58
C MET A 172 6.94 12.15 -4.78
N TYR A 173 6.03 11.50 -4.04
CA TYR A 173 4.59 11.54 -4.35
C TYR A 173 3.72 12.03 -3.18
N SER A 174 4.33 12.55 -2.13
CA SER A 174 3.61 13.13 -0.99
C SER A 174 3.21 14.58 -1.23
N SER A 175 2.03 14.98 -0.75
CA SER A 175 1.64 16.39 -0.65
C SER A 175 2.37 17.11 0.51
N GLU A 176 2.37 18.44 0.47
CA GLU A 176 2.99 19.29 1.50
C GLU A 176 2.58 18.87 2.92
N GLY A 177 3.57 18.69 3.80
CA GLY A 177 3.38 18.30 5.21
C GLY A 177 3.31 16.79 5.49
N TYR A 178 3.23 15.93 4.47
CA TYR A 178 3.13 14.47 4.63
C TYR A 178 4.25 13.69 3.93
N GLY A 179 5.36 14.36 3.65
CA GLY A 179 6.51 13.79 2.95
C GLY A 179 7.46 13.00 3.82
N LEU A 180 8.47 12.44 3.16
CA LEU A 180 9.55 11.70 3.78
C LEU A 180 10.30 12.62 4.77
N SER A 181 10.26 12.28 6.05
CA SER A 181 10.93 13.04 7.11
C SER A 181 12.36 12.55 7.35
N GLU A 182 13.24 13.47 7.72
CA GLU A 182 14.59 13.11 8.18
C GLU A 182 14.55 12.24 9.44
N ASP A 183 13.58 12.43 10.33
CA ASP A 183 13.41 11.59 11.52
C ASP A 183 13.18 10.11 11.17
N LEU A 184 12.41 9.82 10.12
CA LEU A 184 12.21 8.45 9.64
C LEU A 184 13.51 7.88 9.08
N LEU A 185 14.24 8.66 8.29
CA LEU A 185 15.52 8.26 7.70
C LEU A 185 16.59 8.04 8.77
N ASP A 186 16.62 8.85 9.81
CA ASP A 186 17.49 8.71 10.97
C ASP A 186 17.18 7.44 11.76
N THR A 187 15.89 7.15 11.95
CA THR A 187 15.44 5.90 12.57
C THR A 187 15.93 4.70 11.76
N TYR A 188 15.68 4.70 10.44
CA TYR A 188 16.13 3.64 9.54
C TYR A 188 17.66 3.50 9.48
N SER A 189 18.40 4.61 9.59
CA SER A 189 19.87 4.57 9.59
C SER A 189 20.47 3.84 10.80
N LYS A 190 19.70 3.69 11.88
CA LYS A 190 20.08 2.97 13.12
C LYS A 190 19.50 1.56 13.16
N GLY A 191 18.69 1.19 12.17
CA GLY A 191 17.99 -0.07 12.07
C GLY A 191 18.82 -1.20 11.46
N ASN A 192 18.14 -2.22 10.96
CA ASN A 192 18.75 -3.35 10.27
C ASN A 192 19.33 -2.94 8.89
N ILE A 193 20.08 -3.82 8.24
CA ILE A 193 20.76 -3.53 6.97
C ILE A 193 19.78 -3.04 5.88
N ARG A 194 18.56 -3.59 5.83
CA ARG A 194 17.57 -3.20 4.82
C ARG A 194 17.05 -1.78 5.05
N GLU A 195 16.82 -1.43 6.31
CA GLU A 195 16.44 -0.08 6.74
C GLU A 195 17.56 0.91 6.43
N GLN A 196 18.82 0.56 6.72
CA GLN A 196 19.97 1.43 6.41
C GLN A 196 20.12 1.70 4.90
N ILE A 197 19.85 0.70 4.05
CA ILE A 197 19.83 0.87 2.59
C ILE A 197 18.68 1.81 2.19
N ALA A 198 17.49 1.59 2.75
CA ALA A 198 16.33 2.44 2.48
C ALA A 198 16.55 3.89 2.96
N ALA A 199 17.24 4.11 4.08
CA ALA A 199 17.60 5.44 4.55
C ALA A 199 18.51 6.17 3.56
N LYS A 200 19.54 5.50 3.04
CA LYS A 200 20.44 6.07 2.03
C LYS A 200 19.72 6.36 0.71
N TYR A 201 18.86 5.43 0.29
CA TYR A 201 18.03 5.61 -0.90
C TYR A 201 17.05 6.78 -0.74
N GLY A 202 16.36 6.88 0.39
CA GLY A 202 15.45 7.98 0.71
C GLY A 202 16.15 9.34 0.75
N ARG A 203 17.34 9.44 1.36
CA ARG A 203 18.13 10.69 1.32
C ARG A 203 18.56 11.07 -0.10
N ALA A 204 18.89 10.09 -0.95
CA ALA A 204 19.21 10.35 -2.34
C ALA A 204 18.00 10.88 -3.12
N ILE A 205 16.79 10.38 -2.83
CA ILE A 205 15.54 10.93 -3.39
C ILE A 205 15.37 12.39 -2.97
N LEU A 206 15.56 12.72 -1.68
CA LEU A 206 15.47 14.11 -1.21
C LEU A 206 16.49 15.03 -1.90
N PHE A 207 17.72 14.57 -2.12
CA PHE A 207 18.71 15.32 -2.89
C PHE A 207 18.31 15.47 -4.37
N TYR A 208 17.78 14.42 -4.98
CA TYR A 208 17.29 14.46 -6.36
C TYR A 208 16.16 15.48 -6.53
N GLU A 209 15.14 15.46 -5.66
CA GLU A 209 14.03 16.42 -5.65
C GLU A 209 14.54 17.86 -5.44
N ALA A 210 15.59 18.03 -4.64
CA ALA A 210 16.27 19.31 -4.44
C ALA A 210 17.23 19.69 -5.59
N LYS A 211 17.29 18.92 -6.68
CA LYS A 211 18.19 19.07 -7.84
C LYS A 211 19.69 19.01 -7.50
N LYS A 212 20.03 18.44 -6.33
CA LYS A 212 21.38 18.18 -5.84
C LYS A 212 21.87 16.83 -6.37
N TYR A 213 22.03 16.76 -7.69
CA TYR A 213 22.25 15.51 -8.42
C TYR A 213 23.56 14.81 -8.06
N ASP A 214 24.62 15.57 -7.76
CA ASP A 214 25.92 14.98 -7.42
C ASP A 214 25.89 14.34 -6.02
N GLU A 215 25.22 14.99 -5.04
CA GLU A 215 24.98 14.43 -3.72
C GLU A 215 24.09 13.17 -3.78
N ALA A 216 23.02 13.21 -4.57
CA ALA A 216 22.17 12.04 -4.80
C ALA A 216 22.97 10.87 -5.41
N ARG A 217 23.80 11.14 -6.43
CA ARG A 217 24.68 10.14 -7.06
C ARG A 217 25.64 9.52 -6.07
N ASN A 218 26.29 10.33 -5.23
CA ASN A 218 27.26 9.87 -4.25
C ASN A 218 26.66 8.87 -3.24
N LEU A 219 25.35 8.95 -2.97
CA LEU A 219 24.65 7.98 -2.13
C LEU A 219 24.25 6.71 -2.87
N ILE A 220 23.79 6.82 -4.13
CA ILE A 220 23.25 5.69 -4.89
C ILE A 220 24.32 4.83 -5.54
N GLN A 221 25.40 5.44 -6.05
CA GLN A 221 26.42 4.70 -6.79
C GLN A 221 27.08 3.57 -5.98
N PRO A 222 27.41 3.75 -4.68
CA PRO A 222 27.91 2.66 -3.85
C PRO A 222 26.88 1.56 -3.58
N LEU A 223 25.57 1.89 -3.55
CA LEU A 223 24.51 0.90 -3.39
C LEU A 223 24.36 0.05 -4.65
N LEU A 224 24.35 0.70 -5.82
CA LEU A 224 24.31 0.02 -7.11
C LEU A 224 25.55 -0.85 -7.35
N ALA A 225 26.73 -0.39 -6.92
CA ALA A 225 27.96 -1.20 -7.04
C ALA A 225 27.88 -2.52 -6.26
N LYS A 226 27.12 -2.58 -5.15
CA LYS A 226 26.91 -3.80 -4.36
C LYS A 226 25.88 -4.74 -4.99
N ASP A 227 24.87 -4.18 -5.64
CA ASP A 227 23.84 -4.93 -6.37
C ASP A 227 23.57 -4.26 -7.72
N PRO A 228 24.39 -4.58 -8.75
CA PRO A 228 24.32 -3.90 -10.06
C PRO A 228 23.01 -4.13 -10.82
N LYS A 229 22.18 -5.09 -10.37
CA LYS A 229 20.90 -5.43 -10.99
C LYS A 229 19.71 -4.85 -10.23
N ASN A 230 19.95 -4.09 -9.15
CA ASN A 230 18.87 -3.53 -8.36
C ASN A 230 18.10 -2.47 -9.15
N VAL A 231 16.83 -2.77 -9.45
CA VAL A 231 15.98 -1.92 -10.27
C VAL A 231 15.73 -0.55 -9.64
N TRP A 232 15.62 -0.46 -8.30
CA TRP A 232 15.37 0.79 -7.60
C TRP A 232 16.54 1.78 -7.72
N MET A 233 17.77 1.25 -7.62
CA MET A 233 19.00 2.04 -7.75
C MET A 233 19.26 2.42 -9.20
N LEU A 234 19.01 1.50 -10.15
CA LEU A 234 19.13 1.78 -11.59
C LEU A 234 18.18 2.88 -12.04
N ASP A 235 16.94 2.82 -11.58
CA ASP A 235 15.89 3.78 -11.89
C ASP A 235 16.26 5.18 -11.38
N LEU A 236 16.56 5.34 -10.07
CA LEU A 236 16.92 6.64 -9.53
C LEU A 236 18.21 7.20 -10.14
N LEU A 237 19.20 6.36 -10.43
CA LEU A 237 20.44 6.83 -11.08
C LEU A 237 20.20 7.25 -12.54
N THR A 238 19.21 6.65 -13.21
CA THR A 238 18.74 7.08 -14.54
C THR A 238 18.10 8.46 -14.44
N ASP A 239 17.20 8.68 -13.48
CA ASP A 239 16.58 10.00 -13.25
C ASP A 239 17.63 11.08 -12.98
N ILE A 240 18.64 10.77 -12.14
CA ILE A 240 19.77 11.67 -11.86
C ILE A 240 20.57 12.00 -13.14
N ASP A 241 20.86 11.00 -13.98
CA ASP A 241 21.58 11.23 -15.25
C ASP A 241 20.77 12.12 -16.20
N LEU A 242 19.46 11.86 -16.33
CA LEU A 242 18.57 12.67 -17.16
C LEU A 242 18.49 14.11 -16.65
N GLY A 243 18.38 14.31 -15.34
CA GLY A 243 18.41 15.64 -14.70
C GLY A 243 19.71 16.43 -14.95
N GLN A 244 20.81 15.74 -15.24
CA GLN A 244 22.12 16.34 -15.59
C GLN A 244 22.40 16.37 -17.10
N ASN A 245 21.43 16.07 -17.96
CA ASN A 245 21.61 15.94 -19.42
C ASN A 245 22.65 14.86 -19.83
N LYS A 246 22.81 13.81 -19.03
CA LYS A 246 23.73 12.69 -19.25
C LYS A 246 23.02 11.44 -19.81
N ALA A 247 22.04 11.63 -20.70
CA ALA A 247 21.20 10.55 -21.22
C ALA A 247 22.00 9.37 -21.83
N ALA A 248 23.11 9.64 -22.54
CA ALA A 248 23.97 8.60 -23.09
C ALA A 248 24.57 7.68 -22.01
N GLN A 249 24.88 8.22 -20.82
CA GLN A 249 25.41 7.43 -19.70
C GLN A 249 24.33 6.51 -19.11
N ALA A 250 23.10 7.00 -19.02
CA ALA A 250 21.96 6.21 -18.55
C ALA A 250 21.66 5.05 -19.51
N ILE A 251 21.58 5.33 -20.81
CA ILE A 251 21.34 4.31 -21.85
C ILE A 251 22.42 3.23 -21.79
N ALA A 252 23.70 3.62 -21.80
CA ALA A 252 24.81 2.67 -21.75
C ALA A 252 24.76 1.78 -20.50
N ARG A 253 24.35 2.33 -19.34
CA ARG A 253 24.17 1.55 -18.10
C ARG A 253 23.07 0.51 -18.24
N LEU A 254 21.89 0.92 -18.72
CA LEU A 254 20.73 0.03 -18.85
C LEU A 254 20.97 -1.06 -19.89
N GLU A 255 21.60 -0.73 -21.02
CA GLU A 255 22.01 -1.70 -22.04
C GLU A 255 23.00 -2.73 -21.49
N ALA A 256 24.01 -2.29 -20.72
CA ALA A 256 24.98 -3.20 -20.10
C ALA A 256 24.30 -4.19 -19.13
N VAL A 257 23.32 -3.73 -18.34
CA VAL A 257 22.55 -4.60 -17.43
C VAL A 257 21.70 -5.59 -18.23
N ASN A 258 21.01 -5.13 -19.28
CA ASN A 258 20.18 -6.00 -20.12
C ASN A 258 21.01 -7.09 -20.83
N ALA A 259 22.16 -6.71 -21.40
CA ALA A 259 23.10 -7.65 -22.03
C ALA A 259 23.65 -8.68 -21.03
N ALA A 260 23.90 -8.28 -19.78
CA ALA A 260 24.33 -9.20 -18.73
C ALA A 260 23.21 -10.15 -18.26
N GLN A 261 21.93 -9.78 -18.43
CA GLN A 261 20.80 -10.65 -18.14
C GLN A 261 20.53 -11.65 -19.27
N SER A 262 20.64 -11.23 -20.53
CA SER A 262 20.45 -12.11 -21.69
C SER A 262 21.58 -13.14 -21.86
N ASN A 263 22.80 -12.82 -21.44
CA ASN A 263 23.96 -13.71 -21.50
C ASN A 263 24.06 -14.72 -20.33
N ASN A 264 23.02 -14.85 -19.50
CA ASN A 264 22.98 -15.79 -18.38
C ASN A 264 22.04 -16.97 -18.72
N PRO A 265 22.53 -18.10 -19.27
CA PRO A 265 21.69 -19.18 -19.80
C PRO A 265 21.04 -20.08 -18.73
N GLY A 266 20.77 -19.55 -17.53
CA GLY A 266 20.13 -20.28 -16.42
C GLY A 266 18.60 -20.34 -16.48
N VAL A 267 17.96 -19.62 -17.40
CA VAL A 267 16.52 -19.68 -17.65
C VAL A 267 16.28 -19.76 -19.16
N ALA A 268 16.96 -20.71 -19.82
CA ALA A 268 16.43 -21.23 -21.07
C ALA A 268 15.16 -22.01 -20.72
N ALA A 269 14.01 -21.52 -21.20
CA ALA A 269 12.74 -22.21 -21.14
C ALA A 269 12.93 -23.71 -21.42
N GLN A 270 12.55 -24.56 -20.46
CA GLN A 270 12.37 -25.97 -20.77
C GLN A 270 11.20 -26.05 -21.77
N PRO A 271 11.44 -26.51 -23.01
CA PRO A 271 10.36 -26.79 -23.96
C PRO A 271 9.54 -27.94 -23.40
N GLY A 272 8.21 -27.83 -23.49
CA GLY A 272 7.29 -28.68 -22.75
C GLY A 272 7.48 -30.18 -22.94
N GLU A 273 7.34 -30.91 -21.85
CA GLU A 273 6.81 -32.27 -21.87
C GLU A 273 5.28 -32.18 -21.74
N ARG A 274 4.61 -32.14 -22.89
CA ARG A 274 3.41 -32.98 -23.00
C ARG A 274 3.90 -34.42 -22.94
N LEU A 275 3.35 -35.25 -22.07
CA LEU A 275 2.90 -36.61 -22.40
C LEU A 275 2.20 -37.25 -21.18
N ARG A 276 0.93 -37.58 -21.42
CA ARG A 276 -0.01 -38.47 -20.70
C ARG A 276 -0.81 -37.88 -19.55
#